data_AF-A0A4V4R7U8-F1
#
_entry.id   AF-A0A4V4R7U8-F1
#
_cell.length_a   1.000
_cell.length_b   1.000
_cell.length_c   1.000
_cell.angle_alpha   90.00
_cell.angle_beta   90.00
_cell.angle_gamma   90.00
#
_symmetry.space_group_name_H-M   'P 1'
#
loop_
_entity.id
_entity.type
_entity.pdbx_description
1 polymer ?
#
loop_
_entity_poly.entity_id
_entity_poly.type
_entity_poly.pdbx_seq_one_letter_code
_entity_poly.pdbx_strand_id
1 'polypeptide(L)'
;MKMFKQLALATAVLAVPFMAQAELKAMDDTALATVTGQDGISISGSFNGTIGSLVYTDNDSNGGSLRMETVAFTGFNIDDNAPVMVDVVTNGSGTQQLQISLPTITGQLSVGAIKVGDTSAASIGSLAINDMNMAGTTVKIWGH
;
A
#
# COMPACT_ATOMS: atom_id res chain seq x y z
N MET A 1 -48.93 45.90 43.97
CA MET A 1 -47.98 44.77 43.89
C MET A 1 -48.01 43.99 42.56
N LYS A 2 -49.11 43.99 41.77
CA LYS A 2 -49.18 43.28 40.47
C LYS A 2 -48.19 43.81 39.42
N MET A 3 -48.10 45.13 39.25
CA MET A 3 -47.20 45.76 38.25
C MET A 3 -45.71 45.48 38.53
N PHE A 4 -45.30 45.42 39.79
CA PHE A 4 -43.90 45.12 40.15
C PHE A 4 -43.52 43.67 39.83
N LYS A 5 -44.45 42.72 40.04
CA LYS A 5 -44.27 41.31 39.70
C LYS A 5 -44.25 41.07 38.18
N GLN A 6 -45.04 41.84 37.42
CA GLN A 6 -45.06 41.79 35.96
C GLN A 6 -43.77 42.37 35.35
N LEU A 7 -43.24 43.45 35.93
CA LEU A 7 -41.97 44.02 35.51
C LEU A 7 -40.79 43.07 35.79
N ALA A 8 -40.76 42.46 36.97
CA ALA A 8 -39.75 41.46 37.33
C ALA A 8 -39.80 40.19 36.45
N LEU A 9 -41.00 39.79 36.02
CA LEU A 9 -41.17 38.65 35.12
C LEU A 9 -40.73 38.98 33.68
N ALA A 10 -41.07 40.19 33.19
CA ALA A 10 -40.65 40.64 31.87
C ALA A 10 -39.12 40.79 31.77
N THR A 11 -38.47 41.31 32.81
CA THR A 11 -37.00 41.38 32.85
C THR A 11 -36.35 40.00 32.93
N ALA A 12 -36.95 39.06 33.66
CA ALA A 12 -36.46 37.68 33.71
C ALA A 12 -36.57 36.98 32.34
N VAL A 13 -37.69 37.14 31.64
CA VAL A 13 -37.93 36.51 30.31
C VAL A 13 -37.03 37.09 29.23
N LEU A 14 -36.76 38.41 29.26
CA LEU A 14 -35.84 39.07 28.32
C LEU A 14 -34.36 38.68 28.54
N ALA A 15 -34.00 38.15 29.72
CA ALA A 15 -32.64 37.67 30.00
C ALA A 15 -32.41 36.20 29.60
N VAL A 16 -33.47 35.40 29.41
CA VAL A 16 -33.39 33.98 29.01
C VAL A 16 -32.71 33.75 27.65
N PRO A 17 -32.95 34.51 26.57
CA PRO A 17 -32.32 34.24 25.27
C PRO A 17 -30.78 34.44 25.28
N PHE A 18 -30.22 35.11 26.29
CA PHE A 18 -28.77 35.25 26.43
C PHE A 18 -28.09 34.07 27.13
N MET A 19 -28.84 33.17 27.78
CA MET A 19 -28.29 31.94 28.39
C MET A 19 -28.31 30.74 27.45
N ALA A 20 -28.95 30.88 26.28
CA ALA A 20 -28.99 29.89 25.22
C ALA A 20 -28.08 30.29 24.03
N GLN A 21 -26.96 30.98 24.31
CA GLN A 21 -25.89 30.98 23.32
C GLN A 21 -25.45 29.53 23.15
N ALA A 22 -25.66 28.98 21.95
CA ALA A 22 -24.93 27.83 21.51
C ALA A 22 -23.44 28.20 21.67
N GLU A 23 -22.79 27.60 22.67
CA GLU A 23 -21.35 27.69 22.86
C GLU A 23 -20.72 27.01 21.65
N LEU A 24 -20.52 27.79 20.58
CA LEU A 24 -19.72 27.37 19.45
C LEU A 24 -18.30 27.26 19.96
N LYS A 25 -17.95 26.06 20.44
CA LYS A 25 -16.58 25.70 20.74
C LYS A 25 -15.83 25.91 19.44
N ALA A 26 -14.94 26.91 19.40
CA ALA A 26 -14.07 27.10 18.25
C ALA A 26 -13.38 25.76 18.02
N MET A 27 -13.64 25.16 16.86
CA MET A 27 -12.84 24.04 16.40
C MET A 27 -11.42 24.59 16.33
N ASP A 28 -10.56 24.15 17.23
CA ASP A 28 -9.16 24.52 17.21
C ASP A 28 -8.58 23.89 15.95
N ASP A 29 -8.50 24.69 14.88
CA ASP A 29 -7.91 24.27 13.62
C ASP A 29 -6.47 23.78 13.82
N THR A 30 -5.80 24.12 14.92
CA THR A 30 -4.50 23.53 15.30
C THR A 30 -4.61 22.05 15.64
N ALA A 31 -5.68 21.64 16.31
CA ALA A 31 -5.99 20.25 16.62
C ALA A 31 -6.49 19.46 15.39
N LEU A 32 -7.06 20.15 14.39
CA LEU A 32 -7.49 19.56 13.12
C LEU A 32 -6.43 19.62 12.02
N ALA A 33 -5.46 20.53 12.10
CA ALA A 33 -4.29 20.59 11.23
C ALA A 33 -3.36 19.39 11.44
N THR A 34 -3.52 18.67 12.56
CA THR A 34 -2.87 17.37 12.79
C THR A 34 -3.70 16.20 12.23
N VAL A 35 -4.99 16.40 11.95
CA VAL A 35 -5.84 15.42 11.25
C VAL A 35 -5.65 15.60 9.76
N THR A 36 -4.42 15.37 9.35
CA THR A 36 -4.09 15.18 7.96
C THR A 36 -4.39 13.71 7.66
N GLY A 37 -5.09 13.37 6.58
CA GLY A 37 -5.21 11.97 6.12
C GLY A 37 -3.89 11.40 5.59
N GLN A 38 -2.78 11.64 6.31
CA GLN A 38 -1.38 11.38 5.96
C GLN A 38 -0.90 10.01 6.44
N ASP A 39 -1.78 9.20 7.04
CA ASP A 39 -1.48 7.79 7.18
C ASP A 39 -1.58 7.22 5.76
N GLY A 40 -0.42 7.14 5.10
CA GLY A 40 -0.28 6.43 3.84
C GLY A 40 -0.80 5.00 3.93
N ILE A 41 -0.80 4.28 2.82
CA ILE A 41 -1.30 2.91 2.81
C ILE A 41 -0.18 1.98 3.29
N SER A 42 -0.43 1.26 4.38
CA SER A 42 0.41 0.15 4.82
C SER A 42 -0.11 -1.16 4.24
N ILE A 43 0.77 -1.98 3.66
CA ILE A 43 0.42 -3.29 3.10
C ILE A 43 1.32 -4.35 3.73
N SER A 44 0.70 -5.37 4.30
CA SER A 44 1.36 -6.55 4.87
C SER A 44 0.70 -7.84 4.36
N GLY A 45 1.36 -8.98 4.58
CA GLY A 45 0.85 -10.30 4.22
C GLY A 45 1.83 -11.16 3.44
N SER A 46 1.31 -12.25 2.91
CA SER A 46 2.07 -13.28 2.20
C SER A 46 1.83 -13.21 0.69
N PHE A 47 2.90 -13.00 -0.07
CA PHE A 47 2.88 -12.86 -1.52
C PHE A 47 3.54 -14.08 -2.17
N ASN A 48 2.73 -15.06 -2.53
CA ASN A 48 3.20 -16.28 -3.17
C ASN A 48 2.44 -16.49 -4.49
N GLY A 49 3.04 -17.25 -5.40
CA GLY A 49 2.37 -17.62 -6.63
C GLY A 49 3.22 -18.51 -7.51
N THR A 50 2.61 -18.89 -8.63
CA THR A 50 3.18 -19.87 -9.56
C THR A 50 2.94 -19.44 -10.99
N ILE A 51 3.91 -19.73 -11.86
CA ILE A 51 3.81 -19.64 -13.31
C ILE A 51 3.83 -21.07 -13.84
N GLY A 52 2.85 -21.43 -14.66
CA GLY A 52 2.78 -22.78 -15.25
C GLY A 52 4.02 -23.11 -16.07
N SER A 53 4.44 -22.20 -16.95
CA SER A 53 5.72 -22.33 -17.67
C SER A 53 6.27 -21.01 -18.19
N LEU A 54 7.60 -20.91 -18.22
CA LEU A 54 8.33 -19.94 -19.03
C LEU A 54 8.90 -20.68 -20.26
N VAL A 55 8.66 -20.14 -21.45
CA VAL A 55 9.12 -20.74 -22.71
C VAL A 55 9.88 -19.69 -23.49
N TYR A 56 11.14 -20.00 -23.79
CA TYR A 56 11.89 -19.36 -24.85
C TYR A 56 11.77 -20.23 -26.11
N THR A 57 11.40 -19.59 -27.23
CA THR A 57 11.32 -20.22 -28.55
C THR A 57 12.25 -19.47 -29.49
N ASP A 58 13.24 -20.18 -30.01
CA ASP A 58 14.06 -19.71 -31.13
C ASP A 58 13.37 -20.11 -32.44
N ASN A 59 13.00 -19.11 -33.24
CA ASN A 59 12.22 -19.28 -34.47
C ASN A 59 13.08 -19.36 -35.73
N ASP A 60 14.41 -19.37 -35.60
CA ASP A 60 15.31 -19.54 -36.74
C ASP A 60 15.20 -20.96 -37.31
N SER A 61 15.72 -21.18 -38.53
CA SER A 61 15.58 -22.46 -39.23
C SER A 61 16.21 -23.66 -38.49
N ASN A 62 17.15 -23.42 -37.59
CA ASN A 62 17.76 -24.42 -36.72
C ASN A 62 17.44 -24.17 -35.23
N GLY A 63 16.42 -23.35 -34.95
CA GLY A 63 16.06 -22.93 -33.61
C GLY A 63 15.51 -24.07 -32.75
N GLY A 64 15.69 -23.93 -31.45
CA GLY A 64 15.15 -24.83 -30.44
C GLY A 64 14.22 -24.13 -29.46
N SER A 65 13.93 -24.77 -28.34
CA SER A 65 13.20 -24.14 -27.25
C SER A 65 13.83 -24.47 -25.91
N LEU A 66 13.74 -23.54 -24.97
CA LEU A 66 14.03 -23.77 -23.56
C LEU A 66 12.71 -23.59 -22.81
N ARG A 67 12.30 -24.62 -22.09
CA ARG A 67 11.06 -24.61 -21.33
C ARG A 67 11.36 -24.87 -19.86
N MET A 68 10.84 -23.99 -19.01
CA MET A 68 10.87 -24.11 -17.57
C MET A 68 9.43 -24.29 -17.09
N GLU A 69 9.17 -25.32 -16.30
CA GLU A 69 7.83 -25.67 -15.83
C GLU A 69 7.74 -25.55 -14.32
N THR A 70 6.54 -25.24 -13.83
CA THR A 70 6.24 -25.14 -12.40
C THR A 70 7.19 -24.15 -11.71
N VAL A 71 7.20 -22.92 -12.22
CA VAL A 71 8.01 -21.85 -11.63
C VAL A 71 7.24 -21.29 -10.44
N ALA A 72 7.80 -21.32 -9.24
CA ALA A 72 7.12 -20.87 -8.02
C ALA A 72 7.93 -19.80 -7.30
N PHE A 73 7.25 -18.72 -6.92
CA PHE A 73 7.78 -17.67 -6.05
C PHE A 73 7.07 -17.77 -4.70
N THR A 74 7.86 -18.01 -3.65
CA THR A 74 7.32 -18.32 -2.32
C THR A 74 8.14 -17.67 -1.22
N GLY A 75 7.57 -17.53 -0.03
CA GLY A 75 8.27 -17.04 1.15
C GLY A 75 8.37 -15.53 1.25
N PHE A 76 7.86 -14.76 0.27
CA PHE A 76 7.78 -13.30 0.35
C PHE A 76 6.68 -12.90 1.34
N ASN A 77 7.06 -12.82 2.60
CA ASN A 77 6.19 -12.38 3.69
C ASN A 77 6.57 -10.97 4.11
N ILE A 78 5.55 -10.18 4.39
CA ILE A 78 5.66 -8.80 4.85
C ILE A 78 5.01 -8.74 6.22
N ASP A 79 5.82 -8.44 7.24
CA ASP A 79 5.39 -8.38 8.64
C ASP A 79 4.57 -7.11 8.91
N ASP A 80 3.55 -7.20 9.75
CA ASP A 80 2.73 -6.05 10.14
C ASP A 80 3.55 -4.94 10.82
N ASN A 81 4.66 -5.29 11.48
CA ASN A 81 5.56 -4.33 12.14
C ASN A 81 6.55 -3.67 11.17
N ALA A 82 6.66 -4.18 9.95
CA ALA A 82 7.49 -3.61 8.89
C ALA A 82 6.75 -3.73 7.55
N PRO A 83 5.65 -2.99 7.35
CA PRO A 83 4.83 -3.10 6.15
C PRO A 83 5.48 -2.40 4.95
N VAL A 84 4.94 -2.65 3.76
CA VAL A 84 5.16 -1.79 2.61
C VAL A 84 4.44 -0.47 2.85
N MET A 85 5.16 0.63 2.66
CA MET A 85 4.64 1.99 2.83
C MET A 85 4.36 2.59 1.46
N VAL A 86 3.14 3.06 1.26
CA VAL A 86 2.71 3.78 0.05
C VAL A 86 2.35 5.20 0.45
N ASP A 87 3.05 6.17 -0.12
CA ASP A 87 2.88 7.58 0.23
C ASP A 87 3.09 8.50 -0.98
N VAL A 88 2.52 9.71 -0.93
CA VAL A 88 2.77 10.77 -1.91
C VAL A 88 3.96 11.58 -1.44
N VAL A 89 5.04 11.56 -2.21
CA VAL A 89 6.26 12.31 -1.92
C VAL A 89 6.50 13.37 -2.98
N THR A 90 7.12 14.48 -2.58
CA THR A 90 7.59 15.51 -3.52
C THR A 90 9.04 15.24 -3.86
N ASN A 91 9.35 15.08 -5.14
CA ASN A 91 10.73 14.86 -5.60
C ASN A 91 11.55 16.16 -5.59
N GLY A 92 12.85 16.07 -5.89
CA GLY A 92 13.76 17.22 -5.88
C GLY A 92 13.42 18.34 -6.89
N SER A 93 12.53 18.08 -7.85
CA SER A 93 12.04 19.05 -8.84
C SER A 93 10.68 19.66 -8.46
N GLY A 94 10.13 19.32 -7.30
CA GLY A 94 8.83 19.81 -6.85
C GLY A 94 7.63 19.03 -7.40
N THR A 95 7.85 17.94 -8.14
CA THR A 95 6.76 17.11 -8.65
C THR A 95 6.32 16.10 -7.59
N GLN A 96 5.01 16.03 -7.36
CA GLN A 96 4.42 15.00 -6.51
C GLN A 96 4.39 13.66 -7.24
N GLN A 97 4.78 12.59 -6.56
CA GLN A 97 4.79 11.24 -7.09
C GLN A 97 4.37 10.25 -6.01
N LEU A 98 3.72 9.16 -6.41
CA LEU A 98 3.46 8.05 -5.50
C LEU A 98 4.76 7.26 -5.31
N GLN A 99 5.19 7.08 -4.08
CA GLN A 99 6.31 6.25 -3.70
C GLN A 99 5.83 5.03 -2.94
N ILE A 100 6.32 3.86 -3.35
CA ILE A 100 6.12 2.59 -2.68
C ILE A 100 7.49 2.15 -2.15
N SER A 101 7.64 2.11 -0.83
CA SER A 101 8.86 1.71 -0.14
C SER A 101 8.67 0.32 0.45
N LEU A 102 9.54 -0.61 0.07
CA LEU A 102 9.49 -1.99 0.57
C LEU A 102 10.38 -2.16 1.82
N PRO A 103 9.90 -2.91 2.82
CA PRO A 103 10.70 -3.38 3.95
C PRO A 103 11.70 -4.45 3.49
N THR A 104 12.38 -5.09 4.43
CA THR A 104 13.13 -6.31 4.08
C THR A 104 12.12 -7.40 3.72
N ILE A 105 12.18 -7.87 2.48
CA ILE A 105 11.40 -8.99 1.99
C ILE A 105 12.38 -9.99 1.39
N THR A 106 12.43 -11.19 1.97
CA THR A 106 13.22 -12.31 1.46
C THR A 106 12.29 -13.40 1.00
N GLY A 107 12.58 -14.03 -0.13
CA GLY A 107 11.81 -15.15 -0.63
C GLY A 107 12.64 -16.05 -1.54
N GLN A 108 12.02 -17.14 -1.97
CA GLN A 108 12.62 -18.16 -2.81
C GLN A 108 11.96 -18.17 -4.18
N LEU A 109 12.75 -18.51 -5.20
CA LEU A 109 12.27 -18.88 -6.52
C LEU A 109 12.69 -20.31 -6.82
N SER A 110 11.79 -21.10 -7.39
CA SER A 110 12.11 -22.46 -7.82
C SER A 110 11.52 -22.76 -9.19
N VAL A 111 12.17 -23.66 -9.91
CA VAL A 111 11.73 -24.22 -11.18
C VAL A 111 11.72 -25.73 -11.03
N GLY A 112 10.56 -26.35 -11.15
CA GLY A 112 10.40 -27.79 -10.98
C GLY A 112 11.07 -28.61 -12.07
N ALA A 113 11.03 -28.15 -13.32
CA ALA A 113 11.67 -28.83 -14.44
C ALA A 113 12.20 -27.84 -15.49
N ILE A 114 13.42 -28.07 -15.94
CA ILE A 114 14.04 -27.39 -17.08
C ILE A 114 14.15 -28.40 -18.22
N LYS A 115 13.74 -28.01 -19.43
CA LYS A 115 13.69 -28.86 -20.63
C LYS A 115 14.32 -28.12 -21.80
N VAL A 116 15.20 -28.80 -22.54
CA VAL A 116 15.72 -28.32 -23.83
C VAL A 116 14.88 -28.99 -24.92
N GLY A 117 13.88 -28.26 -25.41
CA GLY A 117 12.84 -28.73 -26.32
C GLY A 117 11.44 -28.33 -25.86
N ASP A 118 10.44 -29.00 -26.41
CA ASP A 118 9.03 -28.77 -26.12
C ASP A 118 8.57 -29.46 -24.83
N THR A 119 7.25 -29.58 -24.63
CA THR A 119 6.66 -30.26 -23.47
C THR A 119 7.05 -31.74 -23.36
N SER A 120 7.38 -32.38 -24.48
CA SER A 120 7.72 -33.80 -24.58
C SER A 120 9.20 -34.07 -24.27
N ALA A 121 10.05 -33.04 -24.29
CA ALA A 121 11.45 -33.18 -23.96
C ALA A 121 11.66 -33.62 -22.50
N ALA A 122 12.65 -34.49 -22.29
CA ALA A 122 13.05 -34.91 -20.95
C ALA A 122 13.58 -33.70 -20.16
N SER A 123 13.28 -33.66 -18.86
CA SER A 123 13.86 -32.63 -18.01
C SER A 123 15.34 -32.91 -17.76
N ILE A 124 16.14 -31.84 -17.80
CA ILE A 124 17.56 -31.85 -17.44
C ILE A 124 17.80 -31.52 -15.96
N GLY A 125 16.73 -31.28 -15.18
CA GLY A 125 16.79 -31.00 -13.75
C GLY A 125 15.93 -29.82 -13.31
N SER A 126 16.15 -29.37 -12.08
CA SER A 126 15.45 -28.27 -11.42
C SER A 126 16.40 -27.14 -11.02
N LEU A 127 15.86 -25.96 -10.75
CA LEU A 127 16.62 -24.82 -10.21
C LEU A 127 15.95 -24.31 -8.94
N ALA A 128 16.76 -24.00 -7.92
CA ALA A 128 16.33 -23.30 -6.73
C ALA A 128 17.22 -22.06 -6.54
N ILE A 129 16.58 -20.93 -6.30
CA ILE A 129 17.22 -19.66 -5.92
C ILE A 129 16.69 -19.32 -4.54
N ASN A 130 17.61 -19.29 -3.58
CA ASN A 130 17.31 -19.10 -2.17
C ASN A 130 17.76 -17.70 -1.73
N ASP A 131 17.10 -17.18 -0.71
CA ASP A 131 17.38 -15.94 -0.02
C ASP A 131 17.38 -14.73 -0.97
N MET A 132 16.43 -14.69 -1.91
CA MET A 132 16.26 -13.52 -2.77
C MET A 132 15.81 -12.35 -1.90
N ASN A 133 16.73 -11.42 -1.64
CA ASN A 133 16.50 -10.24 -0.84
C ASN A 133 16.07 -9.06 -1.71
N MET A 134 14.86 -8.57 -1.48
CA MET A 134 14.29 -7.39 -2.17
C MET A 134 14.25 -6.15 -1.28
N ALA A 135 14.94 -6.16 -0.13
CA ALA A 135 15.03 -5.03 0.77
C ALA A 135 15.52 -3.76 0.08
N GLY A 136 14.93 -2.62 0.45
CA GLY A 136 15.32 -1.31 -0.08
C GLY A 136 14.80 -1.02 -1.48
N THR A 137 13.99 -1.91 -2.07
CA THR A 137 13.30 -1.63 -3.33
C THR A 137 12.37 -0.43 -3.14
N THR A 138 12.46 0.54 -4.05
CA THR A 138 11.56 1.70 -4.09
C THR A 138 10.96 1.81 -5.48
N VAL A 139 9.64 1.89 -5.58
CA VAL A 139 8.91 2.13 -6.83
C VAL A 139 8.34 3.54 -6.79
N LYS A 140 8.54 4.32 -7.86
CA LYS A 140 8.05 5.69 -8.00
C LYS A 140 7.14 5.76 -9.22
N ILE A 141 5.97 6.38 -9.08
CA ILE A 141 4.95 6.49 -10.13
C ILE A 141 4.52 7.95 -10.27
N TRP A 142 4.61 8.51 -11.48
CA TRP A 142 4.21 9.88 -11.80
C TRP A 142 3.72 10.01 -13.25
N GLY A 143 2.93 11.05 -13.51
CA GLY A 143 2.51 11.43 -14.88
C GLY A 143 3.59 12.23 -15.61
N HIS A 144 3.57 12.20 -16.95
CA HIS A 144 4.49 12.96 -17.81
C HIS A 144 3.82 14.24 -18.34
#